data_AF-A0A520S406-F1
#
_entry.id   AF-A0A520S406-F1
#
_cell.length_a   1.000
_cell.length_b   1.000
_cell.length_c   1.000
_cell.angle_alpha   90.00
_cell.angle_beta   90.00
_cell.angle_gamma   90.00
#
_symmetry.space_group_name_H-M   'P 1'
#
loop_
_entity.id
_entity.type
_entity.pdbx_description
1 polymer ?
#
loop_
_entity_poly.entity_id
_entity_poly.type
_entity_poly.pdbx_seq_one_letter_code
_entity_poly.pdbx_strand_id
1 'polypeptide(L)'
;MVIRDGKLVYESVHGNMDAEAEKVMRDDAIFHIYSITKPTASIALMQLYESGMFQLDDPVSHFIPEFEDLKVLDASGSRETYSLREPKRAMTIRDLLMHTSGLVAPSSKWKLPEGTRVGSLYQESNLYRGAICHRWLKCYEDFLCIAIRVPNGIMEFQPIL
;
A
#
# COMPACT_ATOMS: atom_id res chain seq x y z
N MET A 1 7.87 21.60 11.21
CA MET A 1 8.91 22.31 10.44
C MET A 1 8.34 22.77 9.10
N VAL A 2 8.73 23.96 8.63
CA VAL A 2 8.46 24.45 7.28
C VAL A 2 9.77 24.96 6.67
N ILE A 3 10.10 24.46 5.48
CA ILE A 3 11.29 24.87 4.71
C ILE A 3 10.81 25.57 3.44
N ARG A 4 11.40 26.74 3.14
CA ARG A 4 11.14 27.50 1.92
C ARG A 4 12.46 27.99 1.33
N ASP A 5 12.65 27.80 0.03
CA ASP A 5 13.89 28.19 -0.69
C ASP A 5 15.16 27.62 -0.02
N GLY A 6 15.07 26.37 0.47
CA GLY A 6 16.16 25.69 1.19
C GLY A 6 16.44 26.22 2.61
N LYS A 7 15.64 27.17 3.11
CA LYS A 7 15.82 27.79 4.43
C LYS A 7 14.72 27.35 5.40
N LEU A 8 15.11 27.05 6.63
CA LEU A 8 14.17 26.83 7.73
C LEU A 8 13.49 28.15 8.08
N VAL A 9 12.17 28.22 7.90
CA VAL A 9 11.39 29.43 8.21
C VAL A 9 10.50 29.26 9.44
N TYR A 10 10.22 28.02 9.85
CA TYR A 10 9.42 27.73 11.04
C TYR A 10 9.72 26.33 11.59
N GLU A 11 9.96 26.26 12.89
CA GLU A 11 10.06 25.01 13.66
C GLU A 11 9.52 25.23 15.07
N SER A 12 8.72 24.28 15.54
CA SER A 12 8.12 24.34 16.86
C SER A 12 7.71 22.94 17.28
N VAL A 13 7.90 22.61 18.55
CA VAL A 13 7.52 21.34 19.16
C VAL A 13 6.51 21.63 20.26
N HIS A 14 5.41 20.87 20.32
CA HIS A 14 4.32 21.11 21.24
C HIS A 14 3.78 19.80 21.83
N GLY A 15 3.30 19.87 23.07
CA GLY A 15 2.60 18.78 23.74
C GLY A 15 3.52 17.69 24.29
N ASN A 16 2.91 16.54 24.55
CA ASN A 16 3.56 15.35 25.10
C ASN A 16 3.58 14.24 24.04
N MET A 17 4.67 13.47 23.98
CA MET A 17 4.74 12.26 23.16
C MET A 17 4.01 11.07 23.79
N ASP A 18 3.82 11.11 25.11
CA ASP A 18 3.03 10.18 25.90
C ASP A 18 2.24 11.01 26.93
N ALA A 19 0.92 11.04 26.80
CA ALA A 19 0.08 11.90 27.61
C ALA A 19 -0.05 11.36 29.04
N GLU A 20 -0.16 10.04 29.18
CA GLU A 20 -0.32 9.31 30.42
C GLU A 20 0.94 9.33 31.28
N ALA A 21 2.11 9.22 30.65
CA ALA A 21 3.41 9.33 31.31
C ALA A 21 3.94 10.77 31.41
N GLU A 22 3.15 11.77 30.98
CA GLU A 22 3.52 13.19 30.91
C GLU A 22 4.88 13.43 30.21
N LYS A 23 5.21 12.59 29.23
CA LYS A 23 6.50 12.66 28.56
C LYS A 23 6.48 13.77 27.52
N VAL A 24 7.26 14.82 27.76
CA VAL A 24 7.35 15.98 26.86
C VAL A 24 7.77 15.56 25.45
N MET A 25 7.14 16.18 24.44
CA MET A 25 7.48 15.96 23.04
C MET A 25 8.92 16.39 22.75
N ARG A 26 9.66 15.53 22.03
CA ARG A 26 11.03 15.80 21.57
C ARG A 26 11.02 16.15 20.08
N ASP A 27 12.00 16.93 19.66
CA ASP A 27 12.21 17.32 18.25
C ASP A 27 12.60 16.15 17.35
N ASP A 28 13.25 15.13 17.90
CA ASP A 28 13.67 13.88 17.24
C ASP A 28 12.77 12.68 17.60
N ALA A 29 11.53 12.93 18.04
CA ALA A 29 10.59 11.86 18.33
C ALA A 29 10.28 11.01 17.08
N ILE A 30 10.23 9.69 17.26
CA ILE A 30 9.92 8.74 16.18
C ILE A 30 8.41 8.55 16.07
N PHE A 31 7.87 8.72 14.87
CA PHE A 31 6.44 8.58 14.57
C PHE A 31 6.19 7.45 13.57
N HIS A 32 5.06 6.76 13.74
CA HIS A 32 4.50 5.95 12.66
C HIS A 32 3.91 6.88 11.59
N ILE A 33 4.56 6.96 10.44
CA ILE A 33 4.18 7.85 9.35
C ILE A 33 3.04 7.29 8.46
N TYR A 34 2.67 6.02 8.67
CA TYR A 34 1.58 5.32 7.97
C TYR A 34 1.57 5.55 6.46
N SER A 35 0.51 6.14 5.91
CA SER A 35 0.35 6.30 4.46
C SER A 35 1.37 7.24 3.83
N ILE A 36 2.15 8.01 4.60
CA ILE A 36 3.29 8.79 4.08
C ILE A 36 4.40 7.88 3.53
N THR A 37 4.39 6.59 3.86
CA THR A 37 5.26 5.60 3.20
C THR A 37 5.01 5.49 1.69
N LYS A 38 3.81 5.82 1.19
CA LYS A 38 3.47 5.67 -0.25
C LYS A 38 4.38 6.49 -1.17
N PRO A 39 4.57 7.81 -0.98
CA PRO A 39 5.54 8.58 -1.74
C PRO A 39 6.94 7.96 -1.82
N THR A 40 7.48 7.46 -0.70
CA THR A 40 8.80 6.82 -0.68
C THR A 40 8.83 5.55 -1.53
N ALA A 41 7.81 4.69 -1.41
CA ALA A 41 7.67 3.49 -2.24
C ALA A 41 7.46 3.85 -3.74
N SER A 42 6.71 4.90 -4.04
CA SER A 42 6.52 5.39 -5.40
C SER A 42 7.82 5.88 -6.03
N ILE A 43 8.69 6.56 -5.27
CA ILE A 43 10.01 6.98 -5.76
C ILE A 43 10.86 5.77 -6.12
N ALA A 44 10.93 4.76 -5.24
CA ALA A 44 11.66 3.52 -5.52
C ALA A 44 11.15 2.84 -6.80
N LEU A 45 9.82 2.81 -6.99
CA LEU A 45 9.21 2.25 -8.19
C LEU A 45 9.55 3.08 -9.45
N MET A 46 9.62 4.41 -9.35
CA MET A 46 10.01 5.27 -10.48
C MET A 46 11.48 5.13 -10.86
N GLN A 47 12.38 4.85 -9.92
CA GLN A 47 13.78 4.53 -10.25
C GLN A 47 13.90 3.27 -11.12
N LEU A 48 13.05 2.27 -10.87
CA LEU A 48 13.00 1.06 -11.70
C LEU A 48 12.34 1.28 -13.05
N TYR A 49 11.34 2.16 -13.11
CA TYR A 49 10.76 2.63 -14.37
C TYR A 49 11.81 3.32 -15.24
N GLU A 50 12.61 4.23 -14.66
CA GLU A 50 13.71 4.90 -15.36
C GLU A 50 14.78 3.91 -15.84
N SER A 51 15.00 2.82 -15.08
CA SER A 51 15.91 1.73 -15.46
C SER A 51 15.33 0.77 -16.53
N GLY A 52 14.09 1.00 -16.99
CA GLY A 52 13.44 0.18 -18.01
C GLY A 52 12.95 -1.19 -17.53
N MET A 53 12.86 -1.42 -16.23
CA MET A 53 12.48 -2.73 -15.65
C MET A 53 10.99 -3.05 -15.85
N PHE A 54 10.15 -2.03 -16.02
CA PHE A 54 8.74 -2.12 -16.39
C PHE A 54 8.30 -0.81 -17.03
N GLN A 55 7.14 -0.80 -17.67
CA GLN A 55 6.46 0.40 -18.16
C GLN A 55 5.19 0.65 -17.36
N LEU A 56 4.81 1.94 -17.21
CA LEU A 56 3.63 2.32 -16.43
C LEU A 56 2.32 1.68 -16.92
N ASP A 57 2.25 1.39 -18.22
CA ASP A 57 1.07 0.80 -18.85
C ASP A 57 1.16 -0.74 -18.94
N ASP A 58 2.20 -1.35 -18.36
CA ASP A 58 2.29 -2.80 -18.23
C ASP A 58 1.17 -3.32 -17.31
N PRO A 59 0.52 -4.45 -17.68
CA PRO A 59 -0.38 -5.16 -16.78
C PRO A 59 0.32 -5.60 -15.50
N VAL A 60 -0.34 -5.40 -14.36
CA VAL A 60 0.17 -5.88 -13.05
C VAL A 60 0.36 -7.39 -13.05
N SER A 61 -0.46 -8.13 -13.80
CA SER A 61 -0.40 -9.59 -13.91
C SER A 61 0.91 -10.12 -14.46
N HIS A 62 1.70 -9.31 -15.18
CA HIS A 62 3.05 -9.71 -15.61
C HIS A 62 4.00 -9.95 -14.43
N PHE A 63 3.78 -9.25 -13.31
CA PHE A 63 4.61 -9.32 -12.11
C PHE A 63 3.94 -10.12 -10.99
N ILE A 64 2.60 -10.11 -10.93
CA ILE A 64 1.80 -10.78 -9.92
C ILE A 64 0.63 -11.50 -10.63
N PRO A 65 0.83 -12.76 -11.08
CA PRO A 65 -0.13 -13.50 -11.90
C PRO A 65 -1.53 -13.64 -11.27
N GLU A 66 -1.63 -13.59 -9.95
CA GLU A 66 -2.91 -13.65 -9.22
C GLU A 66 -3.87 -12.51 -9.56
N PHE A 67 -3.39 -11.44 -10.22
CA PHE A 67 -4.22 -10.34 -10.71
C PHE A 67 -4.77 -10.53 -12.13
N GLU A 68 -4.47 -11.64 -12.82
CA GLU A 68 -4.92 -11.87 -14.21
C GLU A 68 -6.44 -12.04 -14.33
N ASP A 69 -7.04 -12.85 -13.46
CA ASP A 69 -8.47 -13.23 -13.53
C ASP A 69 -9.37 -12.41 -12.60
N LEU A 70 -8.96 -11.19 -12.23
CA LEU A 70 -9.76 -10.32 -11.37
C LEU A 70 -11.13 -10.02 -11.99
N LYS A 71 -12.16 -10.03 -11.14
CA LYS A 71 -13.51 -9.57 -11.49
C LYS A 71 -13.84 -8.26 -10.78
N VAL A 72 -14.70 -7.47 -11.41
CA VAL A 72 -15.24 -6.24 -10.82
C VAL A 72 -16.61 -6.55 -10.21
N LEU A 73 -16.78 -6.18 -8.95
CA LEU A 73 -18.09 -6.23 -8.29
C LEU A 73 -19.00 -5.16 -8.91
N ASP A 74 -20.16 -5.57 -9.43
CA ASP A 74 -21.18 -4.63 -9.90
C ASP A 74 -21.80 -3.88 -8.70
N ALA A 75 -22.15 -2.61 -8.89
CA ALA A 75 -22.80 -1.82 -7.85
C ALA A 75 -24.27 -2.24 -7.64
N SER A 76 -24.86 -2.96 -8.59
CA SER A 76 -26.22 -3.49 -8.52
C SER A 76 -26.32 -4.75 -7.65
N GLY A 77 -27.38 -4.84 -6.84
CA GLY A 77 -27.67 -5.98 -5.96
C GLY A 77 -27.44 -5.73 -4.47
N SER A 78 -27.87 -6.69 -3.64
CA SER A 78 -27.57 -6.82 -2.20
C SER A 78 -26.33 -7.70 -1.98
N ARG A 79 -25.94 -7.89 -0.72
CA ARG A 79 -24.86 -8.83 -0.34
C ARG A 79 -25.13 -10.27 -0.80
N GLU A 80 -26.40 -10.66 -0.96
CA GLU A 80 -26.80 -11.99 -1.46
C GLU A 80 -27.01 -12.04 -2.99
N THR A 81 -27.07 -10.89 -3.66
CA THR A 81 -27.47 -10.79 -5.08
C THR A 81 -26.47 -9.99 -5.93
N TYR A 82 -25.21 -9.89 -5.48
CA TYR A 82 -24.19 -9.20 -6.25
C TYR A 82 -23.82 -10.00 -7.51
N SER A 83 -23.54 -9.29 -8.58
CA SER A 83 -22.97 -9.85 -9.81
C SER A 83 -21.51 -9.44 -9.95
N LEU A 84 -20.74 -10.29 -10.60
CA LEU A 84 -19.37 -10.02 -11.00
C LEU A 84 -19.35 -9.82 -12.51
N ARG A 85 -18.51 -8.89 -12.97
CA ARG A 85 -18.27 -8.67 -14.39
C ARG A 85 -16.78 -8.62 -14.69
N GLU A 86 -16.45 -8.84 -15.96
CA GLU A 86 -15.09 -8.65 -16.44
C GLU A 86 -14.66 -7.18 -16.32
N PRO A 87 -13.39 -6.91 -15.97
CA PRO A 87 -12.82 -5.58 -16.07
C PRO A 87 -12.75 -5.16 -17.55
N LYS A 88 -12.94 -3.87 -17.83
CA LYS A 88 -12.92 -3.35 -19.21
C LYS A 88 -11.52 -3.40 -19.85
N ARG A 89 -10.49 -3.47 -19.01
CA ARG A 89 -9.07 -3.61 -19.36
C ARG A 89 -8.33 -4.18 -18.15
N ALA A 90 -7.15 -4.73 -18.37
CA ALA A 90 -6.27 -5.15 -17.28
C ALA A 90 -5.86 -3.94 -16.40
N MET A 91 -5.62 -4.20 -15.12
CA MET A 91 -5.03 -3.25 -14.19
C MET A 91 -3.58 -3.02 -14.56
N THR A 92 -3.15 -1.75 -14.63
CA THR A 92 -1.76 -1.39 -14.93
C THR A 92 -1.01 -0.92 -13.69
N ILE A 93 0.32 -0.85 -13.77
CA ILE A 93 1.16 -0.29 -12.70
C ILE A 93 0.76 1.18 -12.40
N ARG A 94 0.42 1.94 -13.44
CA ARG A 94 -0.10 3.32 -13.31
C ARG A 94 -1.36 3.38 -12.44
N ASP A 95 -2.27 2.43 -12.60
CA ASP A 95 -3.51 2.40 -11.82
C ASP A 95 -3.25 2.22 -10.32
N LEU A 96 -2.23 1.43 -9.96
CA LEU A 96 -1.81 1.25 -8.57
C LEU A 96 -1.26 2.55 -7.98
N LEU A 97 -0.38 3.24 -8.73
CA LEU A 97 0.24 4.50 -8.29
C LEU A 97 -0.77 5.65 -8.14
N MET A 98 -1.78 5.69 -9.02
CA MET A 98 -2.78 6.76 -9.02
C MET A 98 -4.04 6.42 -8.20
N HIS A 99 -4.08 5.28 -7.52
CA HIS A 99 -5.27 4.79 -6.82
C HIS A 99 -6.53 4.68 -7.71
N THR A 100 -6.36 4.22 -8.94
CA THR A 100 -7.45 4.00 -9.93
C THR A 100 -7.62 2.53 -10.32
N SER A 101 -6.96 1.63 -9.60
CA SER A 101 -7.01 0.17 -9.83
C SER A 101 -8.34 -0.49 -9.44
N GLY A 102 -9.20 0.19 -8.69
CA GLY A 102 -10.43 -0.37 -8.14
C GLY A 102 -10.23 -1.20 -6.87
N LEU A 103 -8.98 -1.34 -6.38
CA LEU A 103 -8.70 -1.92 -5.06
C LEU A 103 -9.17 -0.97 -3.95
N VAL A 104 -9.73 -1.55 -2.89
CA VAL A 104 -10.28 -0.80 -1.76
C VAL A 104 -9.61 -1.19 -0.45
N ALA A 105 -9.44 -0.22 0.44
CA ALA A 105 -8.99 -0.49 1.80
C ALA A 105 -10.09 -1.20 2.62
N PRO A 106 -9.73 -2.06 3.58
CA PRO A 106 -10.69 -2.58 4.53
C PRO A 106 -11.21 -1.45 5.41
N SER A 107 -12.51 -1.22 5.36
CA SER A 107 -13.20 -0.17 6.11
C SER A 107 -13.30 -0.42 7.61
N SER A 108 -12.89 -1.59 8.11
CA SER A 108 -13.16 -1.97 9.50
C SER A 108 -12.35 -1.20 10.53
N LYS A 109 -11.13 -0.72 10.21
CA LYS A 109 -10.32 0.05 11.15
C LYS A 109 -10.77 1.50 11.35
N TRP A 110 -11.47 2.10 10.39
CA TRP A 110 -11.80 3.53 10.38
C TRP A 110 -13.29 3.85 10.52
N LYS A 111 -14.08 2.94 11.11
CA LYS A 111 -15.54 3.14 11.38
C LYS A 111 -16.26 3.93 10.28
N LEU A 112 -15.96 3.65 9.00
CA LEU A 112 -16.77 4.22 7.93
C LEU A 112 -18.15 3.56 8.09
N PRO A 113 -19.23 4.35 8.24
CA PRO A 113 -20.55 3.83 8.60
C PRO A 113 -21.06 2.78 7.62
N GLU A 114 -20.50 2.75 6.41
CA GLU A 114 -20.67 1.67 5.45
C GLU A 114 -19.29 1.30 4.90
N GLY A 115 -18.84 0.08 5.17
CA GLY A 115 -17.68 -0.45 4.46
C GLY A 115 -17.95 -0.57 2.97
N THR A 116 -16.93 -0.45 2.13
CA THR A 116 -17.09 -0.86 0.74
C THR A 116 -17.43 -2.36 0.73
N ARG A 117 -18.39 -2.76 -0.11
CA ARG A 117 -18.82 -4.17 -0.19
C ARG A 117 -17.64 -5.11 -0.46
N VAL A 118 -16.74 -4.67 -1.34
CA VAL A 118 -15.47 -5.35 -1.64
C VAL A 118 -14.57 -5.43 -0.39
N GLY A 119 -14.49 -4.36 0.41
CA GLY A 119 -13.73 -4.34 1.66
C GLY A 119 -14.24 -5.34 2.71
N SER A 120 -15.54 -5.62 2.75
CA SER A 120 -16.13 -6.68 3.58
C SER A 120 -15.79 -8.08 3.07
N LEU A 121 -15.89 -8.30 1.75
CA LEU A 121 -15.47 -9.57 1.12
C LEU A 121 -13.99 -9.87 1.39
N TYR A 122 -13.13 -8.84 1.38
CA TYR A 122 -11.71 -8.99 1.72
C TYR A 122 -11.49 -9.43 3.18
N GLN A 123 -12.34 -9.02 4.12
CA GLN A 123 -12.26 -9.45 5.52
C GLN A 123 -12.70 -10.91 5.69
N GLU A 124 -13.77 -11.31 5.00
CA GLU A 124 -14.32 -12.67 5.06
C GLU A 124 -13.41 -13.70 4.42
N SER A 125 -12.78 -13.34 3.30
CA SER A 125 -11.73 -14.14 2.67
C SER A 125 -10.43 -14.18 3.47
N ASN A 126 -10.39 -13.53 4.65
CA ASN A 126 -9.28 -13.56 5.57
C ASN A 126 -7.97 -13.01 4.98
N LEU A 127 -8.06 -12.18 3.93
CA LEU A 127 -6.91 -11.56 3.25
C LEU A 127 -6.06 -10.74 4.24
N TYR A 128 -6.69 -10.22 5.30
CA TYR A 128 -6.02 -9.43 6.35
C TYR A 128 -5.64 -10.20 7.61
N ARG A 129 -5.81 -11.52 7.67
CA ARG A 129 -5.46 -12.35 8.86
C ARG A 129 -4.52 -13.50 8.53
N GLY A 130 -4.43 -13.92 7.25
CA GLY A 130 -3.47 -14.93 6.79
C GLY A 130 -2.03 -14.41 6.73
N ALA A 131 -1.08 -15.28 6.36
CA ALA A 131 0.36 -15.03 6.27
C ALA A 131 0.78 -13.81 5.44
N ILE A 132 -0.14 -13.11 4.77
CA ILE A 132 0.05 -11.78 4.21
C ILE A 132 0.09 -10.75 5.36
N CYS A 133 -0.86 -10.72 6.29
CA CYS A 133 -0.88 -9.75 7.39
C CYS A 133 0.13 -10.03 8.52
N HIS A 134 0.38 -11.31 8.86
CA HIS A 134 1.42 -11.65 9.85
C HIS A 134 2.83 -11.48 9.29
N ARG A 135 3.00 -11.63 7.97
CA ARG A 135 4.25 -11.27 7.30
C ARG A 135 4.31 -9.78 7.02
N TRP A 136 3.22 -9.00 7.07
CA TRP A 136 3.20 -7.52 6.95
C TRP A 136 3.84 -6.78 8.13
N LEU A 137 3.96 -7.38 9.32
CA LEU A 137 4.81 -6.81 10.38
C LEU A 137 6.30 -7.16 10.19
N LYS A 138 6.63 -8.16 9.35
CA LYS A 138 7.97 -8.30 8.76
C LYS A 138 8.13 -7.46 7.47
N CYS A 139 7.07 -7.29 6.68
CA CYS A 139 7.01 -6.50 5.45
C CYS A 139 6.83 -5.00 5.72
N TYR A 140 6.72 -4.58 6.98
CA TYR A 140 6.86 -3.17 7.34
C TYR A 140 8.32 -2.71 7.20
N GLU A 141 9.26 -3.66 7.18
CA GLU A 141 10.63 -3.48 6.67
C GLU A 141 10.71 -3.72 5.14
N ASP A 142 9.81 -4.52 4.56
CA ASP A 142 9.90 -4.96 3.15
C ASP A 142 8.85 -4.33 2.18
N PHE A 143 8.45 -3.07 2.35
CA PHE A 143 7.92 -2.30 1.19
C PHE A 143 9.02 -1.98 0.15
N LEU A 144 10.26 -2.34 0.47
CA LEU A 144 11.40 -2.45 -0.44
C LEU A 144 11.37 -3.70 -1.34
N CYS A 145 10.45 -4.65 -1.15
CA CYS A 145 10.31 -5.79 -2.06
C CYS A 145 9.61 -5.38 -3.36
N ILE A 146 10.30 -4.61 -4.19
CA ILE A 146 10.16 -4.82 -5.63
C ILE A 146 10.79 -6.19 -5.89
N ALA A 147 9.95 -7.17 -6.23
CA ALA A 147 10.39 -8.46 -6.71
C ALA A 147 11.14 -8.28 -8.05
N ILE A 148 12.45 -8.05 -8.00
CA ILE A 148 13.33 -8.20 -9.15
C ILE A 148 13.73 -9.67 -9.22
N ARG A 149 13.29 -10.31 -10.30
CA ARG A 149 13.60 -11.69 -10.64
C ARG A 149 15.08 -11.81 -11.05
N VAL A 150 15.80 -12.78 -10.48
CA VAL A 150 17.12 -13.26 -10.94
C VAL A 150 17.08 -14.82 -10.96
N PRO A 151 17.70 -15.52 -11.92
CA PRO A 151 17.29 -16.86 -12.33
C PRO A 151 17.72 -17.95 -11.34
N ASN A 152 16.93 -19.03 -11.27
CA ASN A 152 17.16 -20.32 -10.58
C ASN A 152 16.37 -20.60 -9.29
N GLY A 153 15.32 -19.82 -8.99
CA GLY A 153 14.21 -20.33 -8.18
C GLY A 153 14.50 -20.60 -6.69
N ILE A 154 15.55 -20.01 -6.13
CA ILE A 154 15.83 -20.01 -4.70
C ILE A 154 15.83 -18.55 -4.24
N MET A 155 14.90 -18.20 -3.33
CA MET A 155 14.87 -16.88 -2.67
C MET A 155 16.06 -16.78 -1.71
N GLU A 156 17.10 -16.06 -2.10
CA GLU A 156 18.20 -15.68 -1.22
C GLU A 156 18.08 -14.18 -0.88
N PHE A 157 17.89 -13.88 0.41
CA PHE A 157 17.76 -12.52 0.92
C PHE A 157 19.16 -11.98 1.23
N GLN A 158 19.62 -11.00 0.46
CA GLN A 158 20.82 -10.24 0.84
C GLN A 158 20.38 -8.98 1.60
N PRO A 159 20.81 -8.79 2.85
CA PRO A 159 20.51 -7.59 3.61
C PRO A 159 21.29 -6.40 3.03
N ILE A 160 20.58 -5.32 2.70
CA ILE A 160 21.20 -4.00 2.54
C ILE A 160 21.07 -3.32 3.91
N LEU A 161 22.13 -3.46 4.70
CA LEU A 161 22.46 -2.77 5.97
C LEU A 161 21.34 -2.66 7.03
#